data_AF-A0A2E4QY37-F1
#
_entry.id   AF-A0A2E4QY37-F1
#
_cell.length_a   1.000
_cell.length_b   1.000
_cell.length_c   1.000
_cell.angle_alpha   90.00
_cell.angle_beta   90.00
_cell.angle_gamma   90.00
#
_symmetry.space_group_name_H-M   'P 1'
#
loop_
_entity.id
_entity.type
_entity.pdbx_description
1 polymer ?
#
loop_
_entity_poly.entity_id
_entity_poly.type
_entity_poly.pdbx_seq_one_letter_code
_entity_poly.pdbx_strand_id
1 'polypeptide(L)'
;MKLLLKQYLASLNERDELDVILPDIMSEVGYTVISRPKRGTTQYGVDVAATGPHPETGKKALFLLSIKSGNLTRDEWATGKQALRPSLEEILDVYIPKHVSKRYQNQPKVIAVCFGGDIEEDVRPRIDGFIDNHTVPNEIEFAEWNGDYIADLIATGLLRENIFSKSLQTSFRKAVALVDEPAVCYAHFHDLLDGLTANAPLKPADRLRIARQIYLATWTVFVWCRDADNLEAAYRCSALASLRMWDLCKEHFGLNKPGQRLAEAMDKMFSLFRTIGAAFIEEHVVPYAAIDDGLGVAVPSAASVDINLKLFELLGRVALHGLWLIHTKAFFRDDVPADFVSALDAEIEKTHQLIVDMIDNNPVFFTPLKDDHAIEINVTALFLMQVEAHAFLSNWIEQIAMSSIFSFRSNAAYPCVFQDYSDLAQHPKQSEKYQEEATIGSVLYPTLGVWLSIFNNTEGFEALAKFHKDDMAHSTWQMWIPDASSEQHYYANSDIHGSAVTHLDMSNGPGGLVEQIEKEIAACTDFMDLSPVRFGHWAIILMASLHHRLPVPPHFWTMTLLPKIDAVPEKVVEE
;
A
#
# COMPACT_ATOMS: atom_id res chain seq x y z
N MET A 1 -8.27 -22.85 1.79
CA MET A 1 -8.02 -22.37 0.42
C MET A 1 -9.29 -22.26 -0.41
N LYS A 2 -9.92 -23.34 -0.90
CA LYS A 2 -11.12 -23.24 -1.77
C LYS A 2 -12.32 -22.57 -1.09
N LEU A 3 -12.68 -23.03 0.12
CA LEU A 3 -13.78 -22.46 0.92
C LEU A 3 -13.56 -20.97 1.27
N LEU A 4 -12.30 -20.57 1.44
CA LEU A 4 -11.86 -19.24 1.85
C LEU A 4 -11.82 -18.25 0.66
N LEU A 5 -11.25 -18.68 -0.48
CA LEU A 5 -11.37 -17.96 -1.74
C LEU A 5 -12.83 -17.80 -2.16
N LYS A 6 -13.68 -18.82 -1.94
CA LYS A 6 -15.12 -18.74 -2.16
C LYS A 6 -15.78 -17.68 -1.25
N GLN A 7 -15.50 -17.70 0.05
CA GLN A 7 -16.02 -16.70 1.00
C GLN A 7 -15.53 -15.28 0.65
N TYR A 8 -14.29 -15.14 0.20
CA TYR A 8 -13.77 -13.88 -0.28
C TYR A 8 -14.45 -13.40 -1.56
N LEU A 9 -14.53 -14.25 -2.58
CA LEU A 9 -15.23 -13.95 -3.83
C LEU A 9 -16.69 -13.58 -3.56
N ALA A 10 -17.34 -14.24 -2.60
CA ALA A 10 -18.69 -13.91 -2.15
C ALA A 10 -18.76 -12.55 -1.42
N SER A 11 -17.69 -12.15 -0.73
CA SER A 11 -17.55 -10.84 -0.05
C SER A 11 -17.15 -9.69 -0.98
N LEU A 12 -16.79 -9.97 -2.25
CA LEU A 12 -16.56 -8.96 -3.28
C LEU A 12 -17.89 -8.29 -3.63
N ASN A 13 -18.25 -7.27 -2.85
CA ASN A 13 -19.45 -6.49 -3.05
C ASN A 13 -19.36 -5.56 -4.28
N GLU A 14 -18.16 -5.32 -4.81
CA GLU A 14 -17.97 -4.50 -5.99
C GLU A 14 -17.63 -5.36 -7.22
N ARG A 15 -18.48 -5.23 -8.24
CA ARG A 15 -18.26 -5.76 -9.61
C ARG A 15 -16.86 -5.42 -10.17
N ASP A 16 -16.30 -4.28 -9.74
CA ASP A 16 -15.04 -3.75 -10.22
C ASP A 16 -13.81 -4.61 -9.87
N GLU A 17 -13.81 -5.34 -8.74
CA GLU A 17 -12.64 -6.15 -8.37
C GLU A 17 -12.53 -7.44 -9.20
N LEU A 18 -13.65 -8.14 -9.40
CA LEU A 18 -13.66 -9.38 -10.19
C LEU A 18 -13.41 -9.11 -11.68
N ASP A 19 -13.95 -7.99 -12.19
CA ASP A 19 -13.73 -7.48 -13.55
C ASP A 19 -12.24 -7.20 -13.85
N VAL A 20 -11.48 -6.77 -12.83
CA VAL A 20 -10.06 -6.46 -12.95
C VAL A 20 -9.20 -7.73 -12.92
N ILE A 21 -9.51 -8.68 -12.04
CA ILE A 21 -8.62 -9.80 -11.71
C ILE A 21 -8.90 -11.02 -12.61
N LEU A 22 -10.17 -11.32 -12.92
CA LEU A 22 -10.54 -12.52 -13.68
C LEU A 22 -9.86 -12.60 -15.05
N PRO A 23 -9.74 -11.53 -15.85
CA PRO A 23 -8.99 -11.57 -17.11
C PRO A 23 -7.50 -11.86 -16.93
N ASP A 24 -6.91 -11.38 -15.84
CA ASP A 24 -5.50 -11.62 -15.54
C ASP A 24 -5.29 -13.09 -15.13
N ILE A 25 -6.14 -13.65 -14.26
CA ILE A 25 -6.13 -15.08 -13.90
C ILE A 25 -6.32 -15.95 -15.14
N MET A 26 -7.34 -15.66 -15.96
CA MET A 26 -7.62 -16.40 -17.20
C MET A 26 -6.40 -16.45 -18.11
N SER A 27 -5.70 -15.33 -18.25
CA SER A 27 -4.47 -15.24 -19.05
C SER A 27 -3.38 -16.18 -18.51
N GLU A 28 -3.19 -16.21 -17.19
CA GLU A 28 -2.19 -17.05 -16.54
C GLU A 28 -2.53 -18.56 -16.60
N VAL A 29 -3.82 -18.92 -16.57
CA VAL A 29 -4.26 -20.33 -16.69
C VAL A 29 -4.39 -20.83 -18.14
N GLY A 30 -3.93 -20.03 -19.11
CA GLY A 30 -3.77 -20.44 -20.52
C GLY A 30 -4.87 -19.99 -21.48
N TYR A 31 -5.74 -19.06 -21.06
CA TYR A 31 -6.69 -18.42 -21.96
C TYR A 31 -6.04 -17.22 -22.67
N THR A 32 -6.54 -16.90 -23.87
CA THR A 32 -6.19 -15.67 -24.58
C THR A 32 -7.35 -14.69 -24.43
N VAL A 33 -7.20 -13.68 -23.56
CA VAL A 33 -8.21 -12.63 -23.38
C VAL A 33 -8.26 -11.72 -24.60
N ILE A 34 -9.46 -11.61 -25.21
CA ILE A 34 -9.77 -10.85 -26.42
C ILE A 34 -10.31 -9.47 -26.04
N SER A 35 -11.22 -9.41 -25.07
CA SER A 35 -11.80 -8.17 -24.55
C SER A 35 -11.86 -8.20 -23.03
N ARG A 36 -11.70 -7.01 -22.44
CA ARG A 36 -11.80 -6.76 -21.00
C ARG A 36 -13.03 -5.89 -20.72
N PRO A 37 -13.49 -5.83 -19.45
CA PRO A 37 -14.60 -4.98 -19.07
C PRO A 37 -14.26 -3.51 -19.34
N LYS A 38 -15.22 -2.73 -19.84
CA LYS A 38 -15.04 -1.30 -20.17
C LYS A 38 -16.23 -0.49 -19.68
N ARG A 39 -15.97 0.58 -18.94
CA ARG A 39 -17.01 1.55 -18.51
C ARG A 39 -17.49 2.41 -19.69
N GLY A 40 -18.80 2.61 -19.78
CA GLY A 40 -19.42 3.59 -20.70
C GLY A 40 -19.66 3.13 -22.16
N THR A 41 -19.27 1.90 -22.53
CA THR A 41 -19.55 1.33 -23.86
C THR A 41 -20.49 0.12 -23.75
N THR A 42 -21.48 0.01 -24.63
CA THR A 42 -22.38 -1.16 -24.69
C THR A 42 -21.57 -2.42 -25.00
N GLN A 43 -21.50 -3.36 -24.06
CA GLN A 43 -20.78 -4.62 -24.23
C GLN A 43 -21.70 -5.82 -24.55
N TYR A 44 -23.00 -5.56 -24.76
CA TYR A 44 -24.02 -6.55 -25.14
C TYR A 44 -23.97 -7.82 -24.25
N GLY A 45 -23.96 -7.58 -22.94
CA GLY A 45 -23.86 -8.63 -21.91
C GLY A 45 -22.51 -9.32 -21.71
N VAL A 46 -21.49 -9.09 -22.57
CA VAL A 46 -20.16 -9.71 -22.44
C VAL A 46 -19.18 -8.78 -21.73
N ASP A 47 -18.83 -9.10 -20.49
CA ASP A 47 -17.82 -8.36 -19.72
C ASP A 47 -16.40 -8.78 -20.16
N VAL A 48 -16.16 -10.09 -20.32
CA VAL A 48 -14.86 -10.64 -20.77
C VAL A 48 -15.09 -11.61 -21.91
N ALA A 49 -14.31 -11.48 -23.00
CA ALA A 49 -14.25 -12.49 -24.05
C ALA A 49 -12.85 -13.08 -24.09
N ALA A 50 -12.73 -14.41 -24.14
CA ALA A 50 -11.45 -15.10 -24.20
C ALA A 50 -11.53 -16.36 -25.06
N THR A 51 -10.41 -16.80 -25.65
CA THR A 51 -10.33 -18.15 -26.22
C THR A 51 -9.53 -19.07 -25.31
N GLY A 52 -10.03 -20.27 -25.06
CA GLY A 52 -9.35 -21.27 -24.23
C GLY A 52 -9.68 -22.70 -24.67
N PRO A 53 -9.08 -23.71 -24.04
CA PRO A 53 -9.46 -25.10 -24.25
C PRO A 53 -10.87 -25.36 -23.67
N HIS A 54 -11.70 -26.07 -24.41
CA HIS A 54 -13.02 -26.51 -24.01
C HIS A 54 -12.91 -27.51 -22.84
N PRO A 55 -13.74 -27.40 -21.78
CA PRO A 55 -13.61 -28.26 -20.60
C PRO A 55 -13.73 -29.75 -20.93
N GLU A 56 -14.71 -30.11 -21.77
CA GLU A 56 -14.96 -31.51 -22.14
C GLU A 56 -14.13 -32.00 -23.34
N THR A 57 -14.00 -31.20 -24.40
CA THR A 57 -13.42 -31.66 -25.67
C THR A 57 -11.95 -31.30 -25.84
N GLY A 58 -11.40 -30.41 -25.01
CA GLY A 58 -10.03 -29.89 -25.12
C GLY A 58 -9.76 -29.03 -26.37
N LYS A 59 -10.74 -28.88 -27.27
CA LYS A 59 -10.62 -28.05 -28.49
C LYS A 59 -10.75 -26.57 -28.14
N LYS A 60 -10.31 -25.69 -29.03
CA LYS A 60 -10.39 -24.24 -28.80
C LYS A 60 -11.85 -23.77 -28.84
N ALA A 61 -12.30 -23.10 -27.78
CA ALA A 61 -13.63 -22.53 -27.63
C ALA A 61 -13.56 -21.02 -27.34
N LEU A 62 -14.63 -20.32 -27.70
CA LEU A 62 -14.82 -18.91 -27.36
C LEU A 62 -15.62 -18.81 -26.06
N PHE A 63 -15.02 -18.27 -25.02
CA PHE A 63 -15.65 -17.99 -23.75
C PHE A 63 -16.16 -16.55 -23.72
N LEU A 64 -17.44 -16.39 -23.41
CA LEU A 64 -18.13 -15.10 -23.24
C LEU A 64 -18.63 -15.03 -21.81
N LEU A 65 -17.95 -14.24 -20.98
CA LEU A 65 -18.24 -14.16 -19.56
C LEU A 65 -19.15 -12.96 -19.29
N SER A 66 -20.20 -13.19 -18.50
CA SER A 66 -20.97 -12.14 -17.85
C SER A 66 -20.69 -12.21 -16.35
N ILE A 67 -20.22 -11.12 -15.76
CA ILE A 67 -19.72 -11.03 -14.38
C ILE A 67 -20.74 -10.32 -13.50
N LYS A 68 -21.03 -10.91 -12.33
CA LYS A 68 -21.85 -10.35 -11.25
C LYS A 68 -21.13 -10.49 -9.90
N SER A 69 -21.41 -9.56 -8.99
CA SER A 69 -20.91 -9.58 -7.60
C SER A 69 -21.85 -10.39 -6.69
N GLY A 70 -21.32 -10.99 -5.63
CA GLY A 70 -22.14 -11.63 -4.58
C GLY A 70 -22.86 -12.93 -4.97
N ASN A 71 -23.89 -13.27 -4.19
CA ASN A 71 -24.77 -14.43 -4.39
C ASN A 71 -25.85 -14.12 -5.41
N LEU A 72 -26.11 -15.05 -6.33
CA LEU A 72 -27.13 -14.84 -7.34
C LEU A 72 -28.53 -15.03 -6.75
N THR A 73 -29.18 -13.92 -6.44
CA THR A 73 -30.54 -13.88 -5.88
C THR A 73 -31.61 -13.77 -6.97
N ARG A 74 -32.88 -13.87 -6.59
CA ARG A 74 -34.01 -13.64 -7.51
C ARG A 74 -33.98 -12.24 -8.16
N ASP A 75 -33.57 -11.22 -7.42
CA ASP A 75 -33.51 -9.86 -7.94
C ASP A 75 -32.36 -9.70 -8.93
N GLU A 76 -31.19 -10.25 -8.60
CA GLU A 76 -30.04 -10.26 -9.51
C GLU A 76 -30.25 -11.06 -10.79
N TRP A 77 -31.14 -12.06 -10.78
CA TRP A 77 -31.45 -12.83 -11.97
C TRP A 77 -32.26 -12.03 -13.00
N ALA A 78 -33.33 -11.34 -12.58
CA ALA A 78 -34.34 -10.82 -13.50
C ALA A 78 -34.69 -9.34 -13.33
N THR A 79 -34.34 -8.71 -12.20
CA THR A 79 -34.88 -7.41 -11.81
C THR A 79 -33.79 -6.36 -11.69
N GLY A 80 -33.84 -5.32 -12.53
CA GLY A 80 -32.93 -4.17 -12.48
C GLY A 80 -32.02 -4.05 -13.70
N LYS A 81 -31.38 -2.88 -13.85
CA LYS A 81 -30.50 -2.57 -14.99
C LYS A 81 -29.24 -3.43 -15.05
N GLN A 82 -28.86 -4.07 -13.94
CA GLN A 82 -27.70 -4.95 -13.85
C GLN A 82 -28.08 -6.41 -13.62
N ALA A 83 -29.32 -6.82 -13.88
CA ALA A 83 -29.71 -8.23 -13.79
C ALA A 83 -28.94 -9.10 -14.79
N LEU A 84 -28.77 -10.38 -14.47
CA LEU A 84 -28.00 -11.33 -15.28
C LEU A 84 -28.76 -11.77 -16.54
N ARG A 85 -30.04 -12.12 -16.42
CA ARG A 85 -30.82 -12.64 -17.55
C ARG A 85 -30.83 -11.71 -18.77
N PRO A 86 -31.06 -10.38 -18.63
CA PRO A 86 -30.98 -9.47 -19.78
C PRO A 86 -29.59 -9.47 -20.44
N SER A 87 -28.51 -9.60 -19.66
CA SER A 87 -27.16 -9.71 -20.20
C SER A 87 -27.01 -10.99 -21.04
N LEU A 88 -27.52 -12.13 -20.57
CA LEU A 88 -27.46 -13.40 -21.32
C LEU A 88 -28.30 -13.34 -22.61
N GLU A 89 -29.48 -12.72 -22.57
CA GLU A 89 -30.31 -12.49 -23.75
C GLU A 89 -29.58 -11.60 -24.78
N GLU A 90 -28.90 -10.53 -24.34
CA GLU A 90 -28.06 -9.71 -25.24
C GLU A 90 -26.90 -10.49 -25.88
N ILE A 91 -26.27 -11.42 -25.14
CA ILE A 91 -25.21 -12.28 -25.69
C ILE A 91 -25.75 -13.13 -26.83
N LEU A 92 -26.91 -13.76 -26.62
CA LEU A 92 -27.54 -14.67 -27.58
C LEU A 92 -28.09 -13.93 -28.81
N ASP A 93 -28.80 -12.83 -28.59
CA ASP A 93 -29.55 -12.14 -29.66
C ASP A 93 -28.69 -11.13 -30.43
N VAL A 94 -27.64 -10.60 -29.81
CA VAL A 94 -26.83 -9.50 -30.36
C VAL A 94 -25.36 -9.88 -30.48
N TYR A 95 -24.71 -10.29 -29.39
CA TYR A 95 -23.26 -10.47 -29.40
C TYR A 95 -22.83 -11.61 -30.33
N ILE A 96 -23.39 -12.81 -30.14
CA ILE A 96 -23.05 -13.99 -30.94
C ILE A 96 -23.33 -13.79 -32.43
N PRO A 97 -24.52 -13.28 -32.86
CA PRO A 97 -24.82 -13.15 -34.26
C PRO A 97 -24.08 -11.99 -34.96
N LYS A 98 -23.78 -10.90 -34.24
CA LYS A 98 -23.30 -9.65 -34.86
C LYS A 98 -21.88 -9.22 -34.49
N HIS A 99 -21.38 -9.60 -33.32
CA HIS A 99 -20.10 -9.10 -32.78
C HIS A 99 -18.99 -10.16 -32.69
N VAL A 100 -19.31 -11.45 -32.80
CA VAL A 100 -18.29 -12.49 -32.89
C VAL A 100 -17.54 -12.37 -34.23
N SER A 101 -16.23 -12.09 -34.12
CA SER A 101 -15.34 -12.03 -35.29
C SER A 101 -15.35 -13.33 -36.09
N LYS A 102 -15.23 -13.23 -37.42
CA LYS A 102 -15.16 -14.39 -38.35
C LYS A 102 -14.13 -15.44 -37.94
N ARG A 103 -13.05 -15.04 -37.25
CA ARG A 103 -12.01 -15.94 -36.73
C ARG A 103 -12.53 -16.94 -35.68
N TYR A 104 -13.59 -16.59 -34.95
CA TYR A 104 -14.14 -17.37 -33.85
C TYR A 104 -15.55 -17.93 -34.15
N GLN A 105 -16.14 -17.60 -35.31
CA GLN A 105 -17.50 -18.03 -35.67
C GLN A 105 -17.67 -19.55 -35.67
N ASN A 106 -16.65 -20.31 -36.08
CA ASN A 106 -16.70 -21.77 -36.15
C ASN A 106 -16.26 -22.47 -34.86
N GLN A 107 -15.96 -21.72 -33.79
CA GLN A 107 -15.64 -22.29 -32.49
C GLN A 107 -16.94 -22.47 -31.68
N PRO A 108 -17.02 -23.51 -30.83
CA PRO A 108 -18.10 -23.59 -29.84
C PRO A 108 -18.01 -22.38 -28.91
N LYS A 109 -19.19 -21.86 -28.52
CA LYS A 109 -19.31 -20.69 -27.64
C LYS A 109 -19.72 -21.20 -26.27
N VAL A 110 -18.93 -20.87 -25.26
CA VAL A 110 -19.23 -21.14 -23.86
C VAL A 110 -19.62 -19.82 -23.22
N ILE A 111 -20.89 -19.66 -22.88
CA ILE A 111 -21.39 -18.51 -22.14
C ILE A 111 -21.18 -18.82 -20.65
N ALA A 112 -20.22 -18.14 -20.03
CA ALA A 112 -19.85 -18.36 -18.65
C ALA A 112 -20.53 -17.34 -17.74
N VAL A 113 -21.38 -17.84 -16.86
CA VAL A 113 -22.04 -17.04 -15.83
C VAL A 113 -21.10 -16.97 -14.63
N CYS A 114 -20.51 -15.80 -14.41
CA CYS A 114 -19.46 -15.60 -13.41
C CYS A 114 -19.99 -14.80 -12.22
N PHE A 115 -19.91 -15.36 -11.02
CA PHE A 115 -20.32 -14.66 -9.80
C PHE A 115 -19.51 -15.14 -8.60
N GLY A 116 -19.34 -14.23 -7.63
CA GLY A 116 -18.47 -14.46 -6.49
C GLY A 116 -19.04 -15.42 -5.43
N GLY A 117 -20.37 -15.47 -5.30
CA GLY A 117 -21.08 -16.29 -4.32
C GLY A 117 -21.64 -17.60 -4.87
N ASP A 118 -22.77 -18.02 -4.29
CA ASP A 118 -23.57 -19.18 -4.73
C ASP A 118 -24.87 -18.74 -5.40
N ILE A 119 -25.51 -19.65 -6.14
CA ILE A 119 -26.89 -19.46 -6.63
C ILE A 119 -27.84 -19.83 -5.50
N GLU A 120 -28.74 -18.91 -5.12
CA GLU A 120 -29.76 -19.20 -4.13
C GLU A 120 -30.75 -20.29 -4.63
N GLU A 121 -31.16 -21.19 -3.73
CA GLU A 121 -32.02 -22.33 -4.09
C GLU A 121 -33.34 -21.91 -4.74
N ASP A 122 -33.86 -20.73 -4.40
CA ASP A 122 -35.14 -20.22 -4.88
C ASP A 122 -35.10 -19.73 -6.35
N VAL A 123 -33.90 -19.40 -6.87
CA VAL A 123 -33.70 -18.94 -8.24
C VAL A 123 -33.09 -20.01 -9.15
N ARG A 124 -32.43 -21.04 -8.59
CA ARG A 124 -31.80 -22.15 -9.31
C ARG A 124 -32.68 -22.75 -10.43
N PRO A 125 -33.97 -23.12 -10.21
CA PRO A 125 -34.77 -23.75 -11.27
C PRO A 125 -35.03 -22.84 -12.47
N ARG A 126 -34.99 -21.52 -12.26
CA ARG A 126 -35.22 -20.53 -13.33
C ARG A 126 -33.99 -20.38 -14.22
N ILE A 127 -32.82 -20.47 -13.61
CA ILE A 127 -31.53 -20.39 -14.31
C ILE A 127 -31.33 -21.67 -15.12
N ASP A 128 -31.53 -22.83 -14.51
CA ASP A 128 -31.41 -24.12 -15.20
C ASP A 128 -32.40 -24.20 -16.38
N GLY A 129 -33.66 -23.79 -16.16
CA GLY A 129 -34.64 -23.71 -17.24
C GLY A 129 -34.25 -22.73 -18.36
N PHE A 130 -33.54 -21.64 -18.06
CA PHE A 130 -33.03 -20.74 -19.09
C PHE A 130 -31.86 -21.38 -19.86
N ILE A 131 -30.90 -21.98 -19.16
CA ILE A 131 -29.74 -22.66 -19.74
C ILE A 131 -30.20 -23.80 -20.67
N ASP A 132 -31.11 -24.65 -20.21
CA ASP A 132 -31.62 -25.79 -20.98
C ASP A 132 -32.30 -25.36 -22.27
N ASN A 133 -33.06 -24.26 -22.22
CA ASN A 133 -33.80 -23.74 -23.39
C ASN A 133 -32.89 -23.10 -24.46
N HIS A 134 -31.69 -22.67 -24.09
CA HIS A 134 -30.77 -21.94 -24.98
C HIS A 134 -29.48 -22.70 -25.29
N THR A 135 -29.28 -23.88 -24.70
CA THR A 135 -28.15 -24.74 -25.01
C THR A 135 -28.36 -25.42 -26.36
N VAL A 136 -27.38 -25.25 -27.26
CA VAL A 136 -27.34 -25.89 -28.57
C VAL A 136 -26.06 -26.73 -28.63
N PRO A 137 -26.14 -28.07 -28.60
CA PRO A 137 -24.97 -28.94 -28.50
C PRO A 137 -23.90 -28.63 -29.57
N ASN A 138 -22.64 -28.49 -29.14
CA ASN A 138 -21.48 -28.13 -29.98
C ASN A 138 -21.52 -26.72 -30.62
N GLU A 139 -22.50 -25.88 -30.30
CA GLU A 139 -22.59 -24.51 -30.80
C GLU A 139 -22.62 -23.48 -29.67
N ILE A 140 -23.58 -23.60 -28.75
CA ILE A 140 -23.80 -22.71 -27.61
C ILE A 140 -23.97 -23.56 -26.37
N GLU A 141 -23.03 -23.42 -25.44
CA GLU A 141 -23.01 -24.10 -24.17
C GLU A 141 -22.93 -23.08 -23.04
N PHE A 142 -23.39 -23.45 -21.85
CA PHE A 142 -23.30 -22.60 -20.68
C PHE A 142 -22.35 -23.22 -19.65
N ALA A 143 -21.63 -22.36 -18.95
CA ALA A 143 -20.81 -22.76 -17.83
C ALA A 143 -21.14 -21.91 -16.60
N GLU A 144 -21.21 -22.55 -15.44
CA GLU A 144 -21.34 -21.88 -14.16
C GLU A 144 -19.95 -21.67 -13.56
N TRP A 145 -19.54 -20.41 -13.43
CA TRP A 145 -18.29 -20.00 -12.81
C TRP A 145 -18.63 -19.31 -11.49
N ASN A 146 -19.08 -20.10 -10.52
CA ASN A 146 -19.36 -19.64 -9.17
C ASN A 146 -18.09 -19.36 -8.37
N GLY A 147 -18.25 -18.87 -7.14
CA GLY A 147 -17.13 -18.59 -6.24
C GLY A 147 -16.19 -19.79 -6.07
N ASP A 148 -16.72 -21.01 -6.01
CA ASP A 148 -15.93 -22.23 -5.89
C ASP A 148 -15.08 -22.52 -7.13
N TYR A 149 -15.62 -22.33 -8.32
CA TYR A 149 -14.91 -22.55 -9.57
C TYR A 149 -13.83 -21.49 -9.79
N ILE A 150 -14.15 -20.21 -9.52
CA ILE A 150 -13.19 -19.11 -9.63
C ILE A 150 -12.08 -19.27 -8.58
N ALA A 151 -12.44 -19.65 -7.35
CA ALA A 151 -11.48 -20.00 -6.30
C ALA A 151 -10.55 -21.12 -6.73
N ASP A 152 -11.08 -22.18 -7.35
CA ASP A 152 -10.28 -23.27 -7.89
C ASP A 152 -9.42 -22.80 -9.07
N LEU A 153 -9.93 -21.92 -9.94
CA LEU A 153 -9.16 -21.35 -11.05
C LEU A 153 -7.98 -20.51 -10.55
N ILE A 154 -8.19 -19.74 -9.48
CA ILE A 154 -7.17 -18.95 -8.79
C ILE A 154 -6.16 -19.87 -8.11
N ALA A 155 -6.63 -20.84 -7.31
CA ALA A 155 -5.79 -21.77 -6.60
C ALA A 155 -4.97 -22.65 -7.55
N THR A 156 -5.58 -23.18 -8.61
CA THR A 156 -4.91 -24.00 -9.63
C THR A 156 -4.05 -23.16 -10.56
N GLY A 157 -4.36 -21.88 -10.79
CA GLY A 157 -3.50 -20.96 -11.53
C GLY A 157 -2.25 -20.56 -10.74
N LEU A 158 -2.43 -20.00 -9.54
CA LEU A 158 -1.37 -19.52 -8.65
C LEU A 158 -0.41 -20.62 -8.18
N LEU A 159 -0.88 -21.87 -8.06
CA LEU A 159 -0.09 -22.99 -7.53
C LEU A 159 0.40 -23.99 -8.58
N ARG A 160 0.15 -23.77 -9.89
CA ARG A 160 0.73 -24.59 -10.96
C ARG A 160 2.21 -24.22 -11.22
N GLU A 161 2.98 -25.18 -11.74
CA GLU A 161 4.39 -25.04 -12.16
C GLU A 161 4.67 -23.90 -13.16
N ASN A 162 3.64 -23.24 -13.70
CA ASN A 162 3.78 -22.20 -14.72
C ASN A 162 3.96 -20.78 -14.17
N ILE A 163 3.54 -20.49 -12.93
CA ILE A 163 3.64 -19.15 -12.34
C ILE A 163 4.94 -19.02 -11.56
N PHE A 164 5.11 -19.83 -10.51
CA PHE A 164 6.32 -19.86 -9.71
C PHE A 164 7.16 -21.10 -10.02
N SER A 165 8.49 -20.97 -10.02
CA SER A 165 9.37 -22.14 -10.00
C SER A 165 9.15 -22.95 -8.71
N LYS A 166 9.54 -24.23 -8.69
CA LYS A 166 9.31 -25.12 -7.52
C LYS A 166 9.86 -24.56 -6.20
N SER A 167 11.03 -23.92 -6.21
CA SER A 167 11.58 -23.27 -5.03
C SER A 167 10.71 -22.12 -4.55
N LEU A 168 10.29 -21.24 -5.46
CA LEU A 168 9.45 -20.08 -5.14
C LEU A 168 8.07 -20.48 -4.62
N GLN A 169 7.49 -21.55 -5.17
CA GLN A 169 6.23 -22.11 -4.65
C GLN A 169 6.36 -22.53 -3.19
N THR A 170 7.52 -23.05 -2.80
CA THR A 170 7.76 -23.48 -1.41
C THR A 170 7.74 -22.29 -0.46
N SER A 171 8.47 -21.21 -0.79
CA SER A 171 8.46 -19.97 0.00
C SER A 171 7.05 -19.38 0.06
N PHE A 172 6.36 -19.26 -1.07
CA PHE A 172 5.01 -18.71 -1.11
C PHE A 172 4.00 -19.52 -0.28
N ARG A 173 4.00 -20.86 -0.39
CA ARG A 173 3.13 -21.73 0.41
C ARG A 173 3.39 -21.60 1.90
N LYS A 174 4.66 -21.45 2.30
CA LYS A 174 5.02 -21.24 3.71
C LYS A 174 4.55 -19.87 4.21
N ALA A 175 4.69 -18.82 3.40
CA ALA A 175 4.19 -17.49 3.74
C ALA A 175 2.68 -17.51 3.98
N VAL A 176 1.91 -18.10 3.06
CA VAL A 176 0.45 -18.21 3.16
C VAL A 176 0.00 -19.12 4.32
N ALA A 177 0.74 -20.19 4.61
CA ALA A 177 0.40 -21.11 5.70
C ALA A 177 0.65 -20.54 7.10
N LEU A 178 1.41 -19.45 7.21
CA LEU A 178 1.87 -18.86 8.47
C LEU A 178 1.46 -17.39 8.60
N VAL A 179 0.33 -17.00 7.99
CA VAL A 179 -0.23 -15.63 8.07
C VAL A 179 -0.54 -15.22 9.50
N ASP A 180 -0.89 -16.18 10.38
CA ASP A 180 -1.10 -15.96 11.82
C ASP A 180 0.18 -15.57 12.59
N GLU A 181 1.35 -15.80 11.98
CA GLU A 181 2.67 -15.51 12.53
C GLU A 181 3.37 -14.45 11.64
N PRO A 182 3.09 -13.14 11.82
CA PRO A 182 3.42 -12.12 10.82
C PRO A 182 4.90 -12.04 10.47
N ALA A 183 5.80 -12.24 11.44
CA ALA A 183 7.23 -12.24 11.19
C ALA A 183 7.68 -13.41 10.29
N VAL A 184 7.07 -14.59 10.45
CA VAL A 184 7.40 -15.78 9.66
C VAL A 184 6.78 -15.71 8.27
N CYS A 185 5.53 -15.22 8.18
CA CYS A 185 4.89 -14.90 6.90
C CYS A 185 5.76 -13.94 6.08
N TYR A 186 6.15 -12.81 6.70
CA TYR A 186 6.98 -11.79 6.08
C TYR A 186 8.32 -12.33 5.59
N ALA A 187 9.03 -13.12 6.40
CA ALA A 187 10.33 -13.69 6.01
C ALA A 187 10.22 -14.57 4.76
N HIS A 188 9.23 -15.47 4.70
CA HIS A 188 9.03 -16.32 3.53
C HIS A 188 8.49 -15.57 2.31
N PHE A 189 7.73 -14.50 2.53
CA PHE A 189 7.30 -13.61 1.45
C PHE A 189 8.48 -12.80 0.89
N HIS A 190 9.38 -12.34 1.75
CA HIS A 190 10.63 -11.71 1.36
C HIS A 190 11.47 -12.66 0.50
N ASP A 191 11.68 -13.91 0.92
CA ASP A 191 12.38 -14.94 0.14
C ASP A 191 11.77 -15.15 -1.25
N LEU A 192 10.43 -15.11 -1.34
CA LEU A 192 9.71 -15.20 -2.61
C LEU A 192 10.03 -13.99 -3.51
N LEU A 193 9.97 -12.77 -2.97
CA LEU A 193 10.26 -11.56 -3.74
C LEU A 193 11.72 -11.48 -4.17
N ASP A 194 12.66 -11.87 -3.32
CA ASP A 194 14.08 -12.00 -3.67
C ASP A 194 14.27 -12.95 -4.84
N GLY A 195 13.68 -14.14 -4.77
CA GLY A 195 13.81 -15.11 -5.83
C GLY A 195 13.07 -14.73 -7.13
N LEU A 196 12.00 -13.93 -7.06
CA LEU A 196 11.30 -13.38 -8.22
C LEU A 196 12.08 -12.26 -8.91
N THR A 197 12.74 -11.41 -8.12
CA THR A 197 13.45 -10.22 -8.62
C THR A 197 14.95 -10.47 -8.84
N ALA A 198 15.46 -11.63 -8.43
CA ALA A 198 16.81 -12.08 -8.71
C ALA A 198 17.11 -12.03 -10.21
N ASN A 199 18.12 -11.25 -10.60
CA ASN A 199 18.50 -11.01 -12.00
C ASN A 199 17.35 -10.42 -12.84
N ALA A 200 16.80 -9.28 -12.38
CA ALA A 200 15.71 -8.56 -13.04
C ALA A 200 15.90 -8.52 -14.58
N PRO A 201 14.93 -9.05 -15.36
CA PRO A 201 15.11 -9.25 -16.79
C PRO A 201 15.16 -7.91 -17.53
N LEU A 202 15.96 -7.80 -18.60
CA LEU A 202 16.02 -6.57 -19.41
C LEU A 202 14.74 -6.31 -20.22
N LYS A 203 13.89 -7.31 -20.44
CA LYS A 203 12.70 -7.19 -21.28
C LYS A 203 11.49 -6.70 -20.47
N PRO A 204 10.80 -5.63 -20.90
CA PRO A 204 9.59 -5.14 -20.22
C PRO A 204 8.47 -6.16 -20.07
N ALA A 205 8.31 -7.08 -21.02
CA ALA A 205 7.29 -8.13 -20.95
C ALA A 205 7.55 -9.12 -19.81
N ASP A 206 8.81 -9.46 -19.56
CA ASP A 206 9.19 -10.37 -18.47
C ASP A 206 9.08 -9.67 -17.12
N ARG A 207 9.46 -8.37 -17.03
CA ARG A 207 9.23 -7.54 -15.84
C ARG A 207 7.74 -7.44 -15.52
N LEU A 208 6.89 -7.23 -16.52
CA LEU A 208 5.44 -7.16 -16.35
C LEU A 208 4.86 -8.47 -15.82
N ARG A 209 5.39 -9.62 -16.27
CA ARG A 209 5.01 -10.93 -15.73
C ARG A 209 5.35 -11.03 -14.25
N ILE A 210 6.58 -10.67 -13.87
CA ILE A 210 7.03 -10.70 -12.47
C ILE A 210 6.21 -9.72 -11.61
N ALA A 211 5.96 -8.50 -12.09
CA ALA A 211 5.10 -7.53 -11.42
C ALA A 211 3.70 -8.10 -11.13
N ARG A 212 3.08 -8.78 -12.09
CA ARG A 212 1.79 -9.45 -11.88
C ARG A 212 1.87 -10.58 -10.86
N GLN A 213 2.98 -11.32 -10.84
CA GLN A 213 3.22 -12.37 -9.85
C GLN A 213 3.35 -11.81 -8.43
N ILE A 214 4.05 -10.69 -8.27
CA ILE A 214 4.16 -9.96 -7.00
C ILE A 214 2.77 -9.51 -6.56
N TYR A 215 2.02 -8.83 -7.44
CA TYR A 215 0.66 -8.38 -7.15
C TYR A 215 -0.25 -9.53 -6.68
N LEU A 216 -0.27 -10.64 -7.42
CA LEU A 216 -1.08 -11.81 -7.10
C LEU A 216 -0.65 -12.48 -5.77
N ALA A 217 0.65 -12.54 -5.50
CA ALA A 217 1.17 -13.09 -4.24
C ALA A 217 0.75 -12.22 -3.06
N THR A 218 0.89 -10.90 -3.16
CA THR A 218 0.46 -9.95 -2.13
C THR A 218 -1.04 -10.04 -1.86
N TRP A 219 -1.84 -10.08 -2.93
CA TRP A 219 -3.29 -10.22 -2.84
C TRP A 219 -3.69 -11.50 -2.11
N THR A 220 -3.00 -12.61 -2.42
CA THR A 220 -3.24 -13.87 -1.72
C THR A 220 -2.90 -13.75 -0.24
N VAL A 221 -1.74 -13.20 0.11
CA VAL A 221 -1.41 -12.98 1.54
C VAL A 221 -2.49 -12.16 2.23
N PHE A 222 -2.97 -11.08 1.61
CA PHE A 222 -4.04 -10.25 2.16
C PHE A 222 -5.33 -11.02 2.45
N VAL A 223 -5.84 -11.77 1.47
CA VAL A 223 -7.07 -12.56 1.65
C VAL A 223 -6.95 -13.52 2.84
N TRP A 224 -5.82 -14.20 2.96
CA TRP A 224 -5.60 -15.17 4.05
C TRP A 224 -5.41 -14.50 5.41
N CYS A 225 -4.74 -13.34 5.46
CA CYS A 225 -4.60 -12.55 6.69
C CYS A 225 -5.95 -12.06 7.20
N ARG A 226 -6.85 -11.66 6.29
CA ARG A 226 -8.20 -11.22 6.65
C ARG A 226 -9.05 -12.36 7.20
N ASP A 227 -8.96 -13.55 6.61
CA ASP A 227 -9.65 -14.73 7.11
C ASP A 227 -9.11 -15.19 8.48
N ALA A 228 -7.84 -14.91 8.75
CA ALA A 228 -7.17 -15.12 10.02
C ALA A 228 -7.47 -14.03 11.07
N ASP A 229 -8.20 -12.97 10.71
CA ASP A 229 -8.43 -11.79 11.56
C ASP A 229 -7.12 -11.13 12.05
N ASN A 230 -6.08 -11.18 11.21
CA ASN A 230 -4.76 -10.62 11.52
C ASN A 230 -4.12 -10.02 10.26
N LEU A 231 -4.31 -8.71 10.06
CA LEU A 231 -3.83 -7.99 8.89
C LEU A 231 -2.37 -7.53 8.98
N GLU A 232 -1.66 -7.83 10.08
CA GLU A 232 -0.29 -7.37 10.31
C GLU A 232 0.68 -7.86 9.23
N ALA A 233 0.58 -9.13 8.86
CA ALA A 233 1.43 -9.70 7.81
C ALA A 233 1.10 -9.11 6.43
N ALA A 234 -0.19 -8.92 6.12
CA ALA A 234 -0.64 -8.32 4.86
C ALA A 234 -0.10 -6.89 4.68
N TYR A 235 -0.16 -6.07 5.72
CA TYR A 235 0.36 -4.71 5.67
C TYR A 235 1.87 -4.71 5.37
N ARG A 236 2.65 -5.48 6.13
CA ARG A 236 4.11 -5.55 5.97
C ARG A 236 4.52 -6.10 4.59
N CYS A 237 3.87 -7.17 4.15
CA CYS A 237 4.13 -7.78 2.85
C CYS A 237 3.74 -6.85 1.69
N SER A 238 2.67 -6.07 1.82
CA SER A 238 2.24 -5.15 0.76
C SER A 238 3.12 -3.92 0.62
N ALA A 239 3.67 -3.40 1.72
CA ALA A 239 4.70 -2.35 1.68
C ALA A 239 5.95 -2.87 0.96
N LEU A 240 6.48 -4.04 1.37
CA LEU A 240 7.65 -4.66 0.73
C LEU A 240 7.40 -4.93 -0.76
N ALA A 241 6.24 -5.49 -1.11
CA ALA A 241 5.87 -5.77 -2.49
C ALA A 241 5.83 -4.51 -3.34
N SER A 242 5.26 -3.41 -2.82
CA SER A 242 5.18 -2.13 -3.52
C SER A 242 6.58 -1.57 -3.80
N LEU A 243 7.48 -1.60 -2.81
CA LEU A 243 8.87 -1.15 -2.95
C LEU A 243 9.66 -2.01 -3.95
N ARG A 244 9.58 -3.34 -3.84
CA ARG A 244 10.29 -4.26 -4.76
C ARG A 244 9.75 -4.22 -6.17
N MET A 245 8.44 -4.03 -6.33
CA MET A 245 7.82 -3.89 -7.64
C MET A 245 8.15 -2.54 -8.28
N TRP A 246 8.26 -1.47 -7.50
CA TRP A 246 8.78 -0.18 -7.97
C TRP A 246 10.22 -0.32 -8.47
N ASP A 247 11.11 -0.92 -7.66
CA ASP A 247 12.50 -1.16 -8.02
C ASP A 247 12.63 -1.94 -9.34
N LEU A 248 11.79 -2.97 -9.49
CA LEU A 248 11.70 -3.77 -10.70
C LEU A 248 11.21 -2.97 -11.92
N CYS A 249 10.39 -1.92 -11.77
CA CYS A 249 9.73 -1.29 -12.91
C CYS A 249 10.27 0.11 -13.28
N LYS A 250 10.89 0.82 -12.34
CA LYS A 250 11.23 2.26 -12.43
C LYS A 250 11.98 2.69 -13.70
N GLU A 251 12.92 1.87 -14.17
CA GLU A 251 13.74 2.17 -15.36
C GLU A 251 12.95 2.13 -16.69
N HIS A 252 11.76 1.51 -16.70
CA HIS A 252 11.01 1.19 -17.91
C HIS A 252 9.66 1.93 -18.01
N PHE A 253 9.35 2.80 -17.05
CA PHE A 253 8.20 3.68 -17.19
C PHE A 253 8.37 4.62 -18.38
N GLY A 254 7.26 4.94 -19.05
CA GLY A 254 7.28 5.84 -20.19
C GLY A 254 6.02 5.72 -21.06
N LEU A 255 5.94 6.59 -22.07
CA LEU A 255 4.78 6.73 -22.96
C LEU A 255 4.61 5.57 -23.95
N ASN A 256 5.57 4.64 -24.01
CA ASN A 256 5.44 3.47 -24.86
C ASN A 256 4.48 2.44 -24.23
N LYS A 257 3.85 1.62 -25.08
CA LYS A 257 2.83 0.64 -24.64
C LYS A 257 3.33 -0.34 -23.56
N PRO A 258 4.59 -0.85 -23.60
CA PRO A 258 5.12 -1.67 -22.51
C PRO A 258 5.28 -0.94 -21.18
N GLY A 259 5.79 0.31 -21.20
CA GLY A 259 5.96 1.15 -20.02
C GLY A 259 4.64 1.54 -19.39
N GLN A 260 3.64 1.89 -20.20
CA GLN A 260 2.26 2.13 -19.75
C GLN A 260 1.68 0.91 -19.01
N ARG A 261 1.90 -0.30 -19.52
CA ARG A 261 1.42 -1.53 -18.85
C ARG A 261 2.12 -1.81 -17.53
N LEU A 262 3.38 -1.41 -17.39
CA LEU A 262 4.11 -1.51 -16.11
C LEU A 262 3.58 -0.49 -15.11
N ALA A 263 3.31 0.75 -15.55
CA ALA A 263 2.66 1.77 -14.74
C ALA A 263 1.26 1.32 -14.28
N GLU A 264 0.43 0.79 -15.19
CA GLU A 264 -0.88 0.21 -14.85
C GLU A 264 -0.77 -0.91 -13.81
N ALA A 265 0.28 -1.74 -13.88
CA ALA A 265 0.52 -2.79 -12.89
C ALA A 265 0.93 -2.20 -11.53
N MET A 266 1.76 -1.14 -11.52
CA MET A 266 2.10 -0.41 -10.30
C MET A 266 0.90 0.26 -9.66
N ASP A 267 0.04 0.91 -10.45
CA ASP A 267 -1.17 1.54 -9.93
C ASP A 267 -2.09 0.53 -9.25
N LYS A 268 -2.22 -0.68 -9.81
CA LYS A 268 -2.93 -1.79 -9.15
C LYS A 268 -2.28 -2.19 -7.84
N MET A 269 -0.94 -2.23 -7.78
CA MET A 269 -0.21 -2.55 -6.55
C MET A 269 -0.40 -1.45 -5.49
N PHE A 270 -0.33 -0.17 -5.84
CA PHE A 270 -0.62 0.93 -4.91
C PHE A 270 -2.06 0.93 -4.44
N SER A 271 -3.01 0.61 -5.34
CA SER A 271 -4.40 0.43 -4.95
C SER A 271 -4.54 -0.68 -3.91
N LEU A 272 -3.93 -1.83 -4.14
CA LEU A 272 -3.93 -2.94 -3.18
C LEU A 272 -3.28 -2.56 -1.85
N PHE A 273 -2.11 -1.91 -1.86
CA PHE A 273 -1.47 -1.42 -0.63
C PHE A 273 -2.41 -0.49 0.17
N ARG A 274 -3.07 0.47 -0.50
CA ARG A 274 -4.02 1.37 0.15
C ARG A 274 -5.25 0.64 0.70
N THR A 275 -5.79 -0.34 -0.03
CA THR A 275 -6.90 -1.18 0.45
C THR A 275 -6.51 -1.96 1.70
N ILE A 276 -5.32 -2.57 1.72
CA ILE A 276 -4.81 -3.29 2.89
C ILE A 276 -4.60 -2.33 4.05
N GLY A 277 -4.03 -1.15 3.80
CA GLY A 277 -3.84 -0.11 4.81
C GLY A 277 -5.15 0.37 5.42
N ALA A 278 -6.17 0.64 4.61
CA ALA A 278 -7.49 1.04 5.07
C ALA A 278 -8.15 -0.04 5.93
N ALA A 279 -8.13 -1.30 5.47
CA ALA A 279 -8.67 -2.44 6.23
C ALA A 279 -7.93 -2.63 7.57
N PHE A 280 -6.59 -2.55 7.55
CA PHE A 280 -5.78 -2.64 8.76
C PHE A 280 -6.15 -1.55 9.78
N ILE A 281 -6.29 -0.31 9.33
CA ILE A 281 -6.62 0.83 10.20
C ILE A 281 -8.04 0.67 10.77
N GLU A 282 -9.01 0.32 9.94
CA GLU A 282 -10.41 0.17 10.35
C GLU A 282 -10.59 -0.96 11.37
N GLU A 283 -9.90 -2.09 11.20
CA GLU A 283 -10.04 -3.25 12.09
C GLU A 283 -9.18 -3.13 13.36
N HIS A 284 -7.95 -2.62 13.25
CA HIS A 284 -6.95 -2.72 14.34
C HIS A 284 -6.66 -1.40 15.05
N VAL A 285 -7.09 -0.25 14.52
CA VAL A 285 -6.78 1.07 15.10
C VAL A 285 -8.05 1.82 15.51
N VAL A 286 -8.99 1.99 14.59
CA VAL A 286 -10.23 2.76 14.80
C VAL A 286 -11.00 2.34 16.06
N PRO A 287 -11.18 1.04 16.39
CA PRO A 287 -11.98 0.64 17.56
C PRO A 287 -11.38 1.07 18.90
N TYR A 288 -10.08 1.38 18.94
CA TYR A 288 -9.33 1.61 20.17
C TYR A 288 -8.81 3.05 20.31
N ALA A 289 -8.73 3.81 19.23
CA ALA A 289 -8.08 5.12 19.22
C ALA A 289 -8.75 6.18 20.12
N ALA A 290 -10.08 6.17 20.21
CA ALA A 290 -10.86 7.13 21.01
C ALA A 290 -11.02 6.71 22.49
N ILE A 291 -10.39 5.61 22.91
CA ILE A 291 -10.46 5.09 24.28
C ILE A 291 -9.14 5.44 24.99
N ASP A 292 -9.23 6.01 26.19
CA ASP A 292 -8.07 6.27 27.06
C ASP A 292 -7.19 5.01 27.20
N ASP A 293 -5.93 5.11 26.79
CA ASP A 293 -4.94 4.02 26.71
C ASP A 293 -5.39 2.79 25.90
N GLY A 294 -6.45 2.90 25.10
CA GLY A 294 -7.08 1.78 24.41
C GLY A 294 -6.14 1.04 23.46
N LEU A 295 -5.32 1.78 22.71
CA LEU A 295 -4.32 1.18 21.81
C LEU A 295 -3.20 0.50 22.61
N GLY A 296 -2.76 1.12 23.71
CA GLY A 296 -1.73 0.52 24.57
C GLY A 296 -2.17 -0.80 25.18
N VAL A 297 -3.43 -0.87 25.65
CA VAL A 297 -4.04 -2.09 26.22
C VAL A 297 -4.25 -3.18 25.17
N ALA A 298 -4.49 -2.81 23.90
CA ALA A 298 -4.67 -3.76 22.80
C ALA A 298 -3.36 -4.47 22.39
N VAL A 299 -2.20 -3.93 22.76
CA VAL A 299 -0.91 -4.60 22.53
C VAL A 299 -0.82 -5.84 23.43
N PRO A 300 -0.56 -7.05 22.89
CA PRO A 300 -0.52 -8.29 23.67
C PRO A 300 0.79 -8.45 24.46
N SER A 301 1.25 -7.37 25.11
CA SER A 301 2.41 -7.36 25.99
C SER A 301 2.23 -6.33 27.11
N ALA A 302 2.73 -6.67 28.29
CA ALA A 302 2.78 -5.77 29.43
C ALA A 302 4.07 -4.93 29.48
N ALA A 303 5.02 -5.16 28.57
CA ALA A 303 6.27 -4.41 28.54
C ALA A 303 6.06 -3.04 27.89
N SER A 304 6.49 -1.97 28.57
CA SER A 304 6.39 -0.60 28.07
C SER A 304 7.13 -0.40 26.74
N VAL A 305 8.23 -1.14 26.53
CA VAL A 305 9.00 -1.13 25.28
C VAL A 305 8.15 -1.68 24.12
N ASP A 306 7.43 -2.78 24.31
CA ASP A 306 6.57 -3.35 23.26
C ASP A 306 5.44 -2.40 22.89
N ILE A 307 4.81 -1.79 23.89
CA ILE A 307 3.75 -0.79 23.70
C ILE A 307 4.30 0.41 22.94
N ASN A 308 5.46 0.96 23.35
CA ASN A 308 6.06 2.12 22.71
C ASN A 308 6.40 1.86 21.24
N LEU A 309 7.11 0.76 20.97
CA LEU A 309 7.48 0.38 19.61
C LEU A 309 6.24 0.16 18.74
N LYS A 310 5.22 -0.53 19.27
CA LYS A 310 4.01 -0.83 18.50
C LYS A 310 3.18 0.42 18.21
N LEU A 311 2.98 1.29 19.20
CA LEU A 311 2.14 2.48 19.02
C LEU A 311 2.78 3.47 18.05
N PHE A 312 4.10 3.71 18.13
CA PHE A 312 4.79 4.54 17.14
C PHE A 312 4.69 3.93 15.73
N GLU A 313 4.91 2.62 15.59
CA GLU A 313 4.70 1.93 14.30
C GLU A 313 3.27 2.17 13.76
N LEU A 314 2.24 2.00 14.59
CA LEU A 314 0.84 2.25 14.20
C LEU A 314 0.63 3.70 13.76
N LEU A 315 1.15 4.68 14.50
CA LEU A 315 1.04 6.10 14.17
C LEU A 315 1.65 6.39 12.79
N GLY A 316 2.84 5.86 12.51
CA GLY A 316 3.47 5.99 11.19
C GLY A 316 2.62 5.39 10.06
N ARG A 317 1.96 4.25 10.30
CA ARG A 317 1.06 3.62 9.31
C ARG A 317 -0.18 4.45 9.02
N VAL A 318 -0.81 5.03 10.04
CA VAL A 318 -1.99 5.90 9.88
C VAL A 318 -1.61 7.19 9.15
N ALA A 319 -0.49 7.81 9.53
CA ALA A 319 0.01 9.01 8.85
C ALA A 319 0.38 8.74 7.37
N LEU A 320 1.03 7.61 7.09
CA LEU A 320 1.32 7.19 5.72
C LEU A 320 0.03 6.97 4.91
N HIS A 321 -1.00 6.37 5.51
CA HIS A 321 -2.31 6.23 4.85
C HIS A 321 -2.90 7.60 4.47
N GLY A 322 -2.92 8.56 5.40
CA GLY A 322 -3.36 9.93 5.13
C GLY A 322 -2.57 10.61 4.01
N LEU A 323 -1.24 10.43 4.00
CA LEU A 323 -0.39 10.96 2.93
C LEU A 323 -0.64 10.29 1.58
N TRP A 324 -1.02 9.01 1.54
CA TRP A 324 -1.49 8.36 0.31
C TRP A 324 -2.82 8.92 -0.19
N LEU A 325 -3.76 9.27 0.69
CA LEU A 325 -5.00 9.96 0.30
C LEU A 325 -4.70 11.33 -0.32
N ILE A 326 -3.81 12.09 0.31
CA ILE A 326 -3.29 13.38 -0.19
C ILE A 326 -2.62 13.22 -1.55
N HIS A 327 -1.71 12.23 -1.67
CA HIS A 327 -1.05 11.89 -2.92
C HIS A 327 -2.06 11.60 -4.02
N THR A 328 -3.07 10.78 -3.72
CA THR A 328 -4.13 10.40 -4.67
C THR A 328 -4.89 11.63 -5.16
N LYS A 329 -5.26 12.52 -4.24
CA LYS A 329 -5.96 13.77 -4.57
C LYS A 329 -5.10 14.67 -5.46
N ALA A 330 -3.82 14.81 -5.16
CA ALA A 330 -2.89 15.63 -5.95
C ALA A 330 -2.63 15.02 -7.34
N PHE A 331 -2.50 13.69 -7.43
CA PHE A 331 -2.12 12.99 -8.64
C PHE A 331 -3.24 12.97 -9.71
N PHE A 332 -4.50 12.88 -9.30
CA PHE A 332 -5.62 12.79 -10.24
C PHE A 332 -6.35 14.13 -10.49
N ARG A 333 -5.97 15.22 -9.82
CA ARG A 333 -6.66 16.52 -9.69
C ARG A 333 -7.53 16.99 -10.87
N ASP A 334 -7.04 16.88 -12.10
CA ASP A 334 -7.66 17.53 -13.26
C ASP A 334 -8.82 16.73 -13.91
N ASP A 335 -8.96 15.43 -13.62
CA ASP A 335 -9.89 14.52 -14.33
C ASP A 335 -10.83 13.72 -13.40
N VAL A 336 -11.06 14.18 -12.16
CA VAL A 336 -11.80 13.42 -11.14
C VAL A 336 -13.24 13.91 -10.94
N PRO A 337 -14.24 13.00 -10.85
CA PRO A 337 -15.59 13.36 -10.44
C PRO A 337 -15.61 14.03 -9.06
N ALA A 338 -16.43 15.07 -8.89
CA ALA A 338 -16.55 15.82 -7.64
C ALA A 338 -16.89 14.93 -6.44
N ASP A 339 -17.75 13.92 -6.63
CA ASP A 339 -18.14 12.98 -5.58
C ASP A 339 -16.95 12.17 -5.04
N PHE A 340 -16.01 11.80 -5.89
CA PHE A 340 -14.81 11.07 -5.47
C PHE A 340 -13.84 11.99 -4.71
N VAL A 341 -13.71 13.25 -5.13
CA VAL A 341 -12.91 14.25 -4.38
C VAL A 341 -13.52 14.47 -3.00
N SER A 342 -14.85 14.60 -2.92
CA SER A 342 -15.57 14.72 -1.66
C SER A 342 -15.38 13.51 -0.75
N ALA A 343 -15.37 12.30 -1.30
CA ALA A 343 -15.10 11.08 -0.53
C ALA A 343 -13.66 11.04 -0.02
N LEU A 344 -12.67 11.42 -0.85
CA LEU A 344 -11.28 11.53 -0.41
C LEU A 344 -11.11 12.56 0.72
N ASP A 345 -11.78 13.71 0.63
CA ASP A 345 -11.71 14.75 1.65
C ASP A 345 -12.30 14.28 2.99
N ALA A 346 -13.40 13.52 2.94
CA ALA A 346 -13.97 12.90 4.13
C ALA A 346 -13.01 11.87 4.77
N GLU A 347 -12.34 11.04 3.97
CA GLU A 347 -11.36 10.07 4.48
C GLU A 347 -10.08 10.74 5.02
N ILE A 348 -9.62 11.84 4.41
CA ILE A 348 -8.51 12.64 4.94
C ILE A 348 -8.87 13.22 6.31
N GLU A 349 -10.08 13.78 6.45
CA GLU A 349 -10.54 14.33 7.72
C GLU A 349 -10.75 13.23 8.77
N LYS A 350 -11.28 12.07 8.39
CA LYS A 350 -11.37 10.90 9.27
C LYS A 350 -9.98 10.47 9.76
N THR A 351 -8.99 10.44 8.87
CA THR A 351 -7.61 10.10 9.23
C THR A 351 -6.98 11.15 10.15
N HIS A 352 -7.27 12.43 9.91
CA HIS A 352 -6.86 13.53 10.78
C HIS A 352 -7.42 13.39 12.19
N GLN A 353 -8.73 13.21 12.33
CA GLN A 353 -9.35 12.99 13.64
C GLN A 353 -8.80 11.74 14.32
N LEU A 354 -8.59 10.65 13.57
CA LEU A 354 -8.01 9.43 14.11
C LEU A 354 -6.63 9.66 14.72
N ILE A 355 -5.74 10.40 14.05
CA ILE A 355 -4.39 10.71 14.58
C ILE A 355 -4.49 11.57 15.84
N VAL A 356 -5.40 12.55 15.87
CA VAL A 356 -5.65 13.37 17.07
C VAL A 356 -6.10 12.49 18.22
N ASP A 357 -7.10 11.62 18.01
CA ASP A 357 -7.61 10.71 19.03
C ASP A 357 -6.51 9.75 19.52
N MET A 358 -5.70 9.20 18.61
CA MET A 358 -4.57 8.35 18.98
C MET A 358 -3.62 9.06 19.94
N ILE A 359 -3.20 10.28 19.59
CA ILE A 359 -2.22 11.06 20.36
C ILE A 359 -2.79 11.52 21.70
N ASP A 360 -4.01 12.07 21.72
CA ASP A 360 -4.61 12.61 22.93
C ASP A 360 -4.95 11.53 23.96
N ASN A 361 -5.34 10.33 23.51
CA ASN A 361 -5.74 9.24 24.39
C ASN A 361 -4.60 8.30 24.78
N ASN A 362 -3.38 8.46 24.24
CA ASN A 362 -2.24 7.56 24.53
C ASN A 362 -0.96 8.35 24.81
N PRO A 363 -0.57 8.56 26.09
CA PRO A 363 0.58 9.37 26.47
C PRO A 363 1.93 8.91 25.91
N VAL A 364 2.02 7.66 25.44
CA VAL A 364 3.25 7.11 24.84
C VAL A 364 3.76 7.94 23.66
N PHE A 365 2.85 8.63 22.95
CA PHE A 365 3.19 9.45 21.79
C PHE A 365 3.96 10.73 22.12
N PHE A 366 4.12 11.06 23.41
CA PHE A 366 4.98 12.15 23.87
C PHE A 366 6.38 11.66 24.29
N THR A 367 6.61 10.35 24.38
CA THR A 367 7.84 9.77 24.96
C THR A 367 8.47 8.75 24.00
N PRO A 368 9.14 9.19 22.91
CA PRO A 368 9.83 8.28 22.01
C PRO A 368 10.96 7.53 22.73
N LEU A 369 11.09 6.22 22.47
CA LEU A 369 12.14 5.38 23.05
C LEU A 369 13.36 5.23 22.12
N LYS A 370 13.14 5.15 20.81
CA LYS A 370 14.22 5.08 19.83
C LYS A 370 14.43 6.45 19.20
N ASP A 371 15.67 6.78 18.91
CA ASP A 371 16.02 7.98 18.17
C ASP A 371 15.44 7.97 16.75
N ASP A 372 15.32 6.79 16.12
CA ASP A 372 14.69 6.65 14.81
C ASP A 372 13.14 6.75 14.84
N HIS A 373 12.49 6.91 16.01
CA HIS A 373 11.08 7.34 16.07
C HIS A 373 10.87 8.73 15.46
N ALA A 374 11.95 9.46 15.21
CA ALA A 374 11.96 10.62 14.33
C ALA A 374 11.26 10.35 12.98
N ILE A 375 11.32 9.12 12.45
CA ILE A 375 10.68 8.76 11.18
C ILE A 375 9.16 8.87 11.31
N GLU A 376 8.56 8.17 12.27
CA GLU A 376 7.12 8.23 12.55
C GLU A 376 6.67 9.66 12.84
N ILE A 377 7.41 10.36 13.70
CA ILE A 377 7.11 11.75 14.08
C ILE A 377 7.12 12.65 12.85
N ASN A 378 8.13 12.52 11.98
CA ASN A 378 8.24 13.36 10.80
C ASN A 378 7.16 13.05 9.76
N VAL A 379 6.83 11.77 9.52
CA VAL A 379 5.72 11.39 8.62
C VAL A 379 4.38 11.92 9.14
N THR A 380 4.11 11.79 10.43
CA THR A 380 2.88 12.34 11.06
C THR A 380 2.84 13.86 10.99
N ALA A 381 3.96 14.53 11.28
CA ALA A 381 4.06 15.98 11.19
C ALA A 381 3.84 16.48 9.75
N LEU A 382 4.38 15.79 8.74
CA LEU A 382 4.12 16.10 7.34
C LEU A 382 2.63 15.99 7.00
N PHE A 383 1.95 14.93 7.45
CA PHE A 383 0.51 14.78 7.25
C PHE A 383 -0.29 15.91 7.92
N LEU A 384 -0.05 16.14 9.22
CA LEU A 384 -0.73 17.17 10.01
C LEU A 384 -0.51 18.59 9.46
N MET A 385 0.68 18.85 8.89
CA MET A 385 0.99 20.09 8.19
C MET A 385 0.12 20.27 6.93
N GLN A 386 -0.13 19.20 6.16
CA GLN A 386 -0.95 19.28 4.95
C GLN A 386 -2.45 19.47 5.22
N VAL A 387 -2.95 18.98 6.37
CA VAL A 387 -4.33 19.21 6.83
C VAL A 387 -4.47 20.48 7.68
N GLU A 388 -3.43 21.31 7.72
CA GLU A 388 -3.39 22.62 8.41
C GLU A 388 -3.63 22.54 9.93
N ALA A 389 -3.34 21.40 10.56
CA ALA A 389 -3.45 21.17 12.01
C ALA A 389 -2.28 21.81 12.81
N HIS A 390 -1.90 23.04 12.45
CA HIS A 390 -0.67 23.69 12.90
C HIS A 390 -0.56 23.82 14.43
N ALA A 391 -1.64 24.21 15.10
CA ALA A 391 -1.64 24.42 16.55
C ALA A 391 -1.46 23.10 17.30
N PHE A 392 -2.16 22.05 16.87
CA PHE A 392 -2.05 20.71 17.45
C PHE A 392 -0.64 20.16 17.24
N LEU A 393 -0.13 20.21 16.00
CA LEU A 393 1.20 19.75 15.64
C LEU A 393 2.30 20.50 16.42
N SER A 394 2.23 21.83 16.49
CA SER A 394 3.19 22.64 17.25
C SER A 394 3.25 22.23 18.72
N ASN A 395 2.08 22.04 19.37
CA ASN A 395 2.01 21.60 20.76
C ASN A 395 2.57 20.18 20.92
N TRP A 396 2.19 19.25 20.04
CA TRP A 396 2.68 17.86 20.10
C TRP A 396 4.21 17.77 19.99
N ILE A 397 4.81 18.49 19.04
CA ILE A 397 6.27 18.55 18.85
C ILE A 397 6.97 19.14 20.09
N GLU A 398 6.44 20.23 20.65
CA GLU A 398 6.98 20.84 21.87
C GLU A 398 6.94 19.85 23.04
N GLN A 399 5.82 19.15 23.23
CA GLN A 399 5.68 18.16 24.29
C GLN A 399 6.65 16.99 24.13
N ILE A 400 6.86 16.49 22.90
CA ILE A 400 7.88 15.46 22.64
C ILE A 400 9.27 15.97 23.00
N ALA A 401 9.62 17.19 22.59
CA ALA A 401 10.93 17.77 22.89
C ALA A 401 11.15 17.90 24.40
N MET A 402 10.19 18.46 25.13
CA MET A 402 10.31 18.65 26.58
C MET A 402 10.32 17.32 27.33
N SER A 403 9.47 16.37 26.94
CA SER A 403 9.42 15.03 27.54
C SER A 403 10.70 14.23 27.28
N SER A 404 11.31 14.37 26.11
CA SER A 404 12.58 13.73 25.77
C SER A 404 13.75 14.31 26.59
N ILE A 405 13.80 15.64 26.75
CA ILE A 405 14.79 16.32 27.60
C ILE A 405 14.62 15.90 29.07
N PHE A 406 13.38 15.88 29.55
CA PHE A 406 13.07 15.46 30.92
C PHE A 406 13.46 14.01 31.16
N SER A 407 13.11 13.11 30.23
CA SER A 407 13.43 11.68 30.33
C SER A 407 14.94 11.44 30.37
N PHE A 408 15.71 12.19 29.57
CA PHE A 408 17.16 12.11 29.58
C PHE A 408 17.72 12.55 30.95
N ARG A 409 17.34 13.75 31.42
CA ARG A 409 17.86 14.31 32.68
C ARG A 409 17.45 13.53 33.92
N SER A 410 16.30 12.86 33.88
CA SER A 410 15.82 11.98 34.95
C SER A 410 16.35 10.54 34.85
N ASN A 411 17.12 10.21 33.80
CA ASN A 411 17.58 8.86 33.49
C ASN A 411 16.40 7.87 33.42
N ALA A 412 15.29 8.30 32.81
CA ALA A 412 14.14 7.48 32.46
C ALA A 412 14.34 6.88 31.05
N ALA A 413 13.30 6.31 30.44
CA ALA A 413 13.36 5.72 29.10
C ALA A 413 13.47 6.81 28.01
N TYR A 414 14.66 7.41 27.86
CA TYR A 414 14.93 8.48 26.89
C TYR A 414 15.23 7.92 25.48
N PRO A 415 15.12 8.75 24.43
CA PRO A 415 15.47 8.33 23.07
C PRO A 415 16.91 7.83 22.97
N CYS A 416 17.11 6.65 22.39
CA CYS A 416 18.44 6.05 22.22
C CYS A 416 18.68 5.50 20.81
N VAL A 417 19.94 5.30 20.45
CA VAL A 417 20.36 4.81 19.12
C VAL A 417 20.17 3.29 18.92
N PHE A 418 19.80 2.55 19.98
CA PHE A 418 19.71 1.10 19.93
C PHE A 418 18.55 0.63 19.05
N GLN A 419 18.78 -0.48 18.34
CA GLN A 419 17.78 -1.11 17.46
C GLN A 419 17.40 -2.51 17.95
N ASP A 420 18.33 -3.21 18.60
CA ASP A 420 18.08 -4.55 19.13
C ASP A 420 17.14 -4.50 20.34
N TYR A 421 16.12 -5.35 20.29
CA TYR A 421 15.10 -5.42 21.34
C TYR A 421 15.70 -5.64 22.73
N SER A 422 16.72 -6.49 22.85
CA SER A 422 17.36 -6.80 24.13
C SER A 422 18.01 -5.58 24.78
N ASP A 423 18.55 -4.65 23.99
CA ASP A 423 19.15 -3.43 24.51
C ASP A 423 18.09 -2.41 24.88
N LEU A 424 17.03 -2.29 24.09
CA LEU A 424 15.86 -1.44 24.39
C LEU A 424 15.14 -1.88 25.68
N ALA A 425 14.94 -3.19 25.86
CA ALA A 425 14.30 -3.74 27.05
C ALA A 425 15.11 -3.50 28.35
N GLN A 426 16.42 -3.29 28.22
CA GLN A 426 17.31 -2.99 29.35
C GLN A 426 17.64 -1.49 29.46
N HIS A 427 17.06 -0.66 28.59
CA HIS A 427 17.32 0.77 28.55
C HIS A 427 16.46 1.51 29.60
N PRO A 428 17.04 2.40 30.43
CA PRO A 428 18.46 2.73 30.55
C PRO A 428 19.24 1.84 31.55
N LYS A 429 20.53 1.59 31.29
CA LYS A 429 21.44 0.85 32.19
C LYS A 429 22.19 1.81 33.13
N GLN A 430 22.46 1.38 34.36
CA GLN A 430 23.20 2.15 35.37
C GLN A 430 24.72 1.93 35.32
N SER A 431 25.32 1.93 34.14
CA SER A 431 26.79 1.86 33.99
C SER A 431 27.39 3.21 33.64
N GLU A 432 28.66 3.41 34.04
CA GLU A 432 29.43 4.61 33.69
C GLU A 432 29.44 4.79 32.16
N LYS A 433 29.21 6.03 31.68
CA LYS A 433 29.14 6.40 30.25
C LYS A 433 28.01 5.80 29.41
N TYR A 434 27.14 4.94 29.98
CA TYR A 434 26.03 4.35 29.22
C TYR A 434 25.15 5.39 28.54
N GLN A 435 24.85 6.48 29.24
CA GLN A 435 24.03 7.55 28.71
C GLN A 435 24.67 8.22 27.50
N GLU A 436 25.98 8.43 27.50
CA GLU A 436 26.73 8.97 26.36
C GLU A 436 26.73 8.00 25.17
N GLU A 437 26.93 6.71 25.43
CA GLU A 437 26.91 5.66 24.39
C GLU A 437 25.52 5.52 23.76
N ALA A 438 24.47 5.51 24.60
CA ALA A 438 23.08 5.41 24.17
C ALA A 438 22.62 6.61 23.32
N THR A 439 23.30 7.76 23.45
CA THR A 439 22.96 9.00 22.73
C THR A 439 24.12 9.56 21.90
N ILE A 440 25.03 8.71 21.43
CA ILE A 440 26.23 9.13 20.67
C ILE A 440 25.90 9.88 19.37
N GLY A 441 24.72 9.64 18.80
CA GLY A 441 24.18 10.38 17.68
C GLY A 441 22.67 10.54 17.80
N SER A 442 22.09 11.52 17.11
CA SER A 442 20.65 11.72 17.07
C SER A 442 20.17 12.28 15.74
N VAL A 443 19.07 11.71 15.23
CA VAL A 443 18.21 12.29 14.21
C VAL A 443 16.94 12.90 14.81
N LEU A 444 16.48 12.43 15.99
CA LEU A 444 15.25 12.91 16.62
C LEU A 444 15.36 14.37 17.06
N TYR A 445 16.34 14.69 17.90
CA TYR A 445 16.48 16.04 18.44
C TYR A 445 16.65 17.10 17.34
N PRO A 446 17.53 16.92 16.33
CA PRO A 446 17.60 17.90 15.24
C PRO A 446 16.29 17.98 14.43
N THR A 447 15.56 16.88 14.21
CA THR A 447 14.22 16.93 13.58
C THR A 447 13.23 17.74 14.40
N LEU A 448 13.19 17.58 15.72
CA LEU A 448 12.35 18.41 16.61
C LEU A 448 12.75 19.88 16.54
N GLY A 449 14.06 20.17 16.49
CA GLY A 449 14.59 21.52 16.33
C GLY A 449 14.10 22.20 15.05
N VAL A 450 14.03 21.47 13.94
CA VAL A 450 13.47 21.97 12.68
C VAL A 450 11.99 22.30 12.81
N TRP A 451 11.18 21.37 13.32
CA TRP A 451 9.75 21.62 13.47
C TRP A 451 9.45 22.79 14.42
N LEU A 452 10.17 22.89 15.54
CA LEU A 452 10.08 24.04 16.45
C LEU A 452 10.43 25.34 15.72
N SER A 453 11.42 25.31 14.81
CA SER A 453 11.79 26.46 13.99
C SER A 453 10.72 26.82 12.96
N ILE A 454 10.14 25.84 12.26
CA ILE A 454 9.03 26.04 11.31
C ILE A 454 7.84 26.73 11.99
N PHE A 455 7.52 26.35 13.22
CA PHE A 455 6.44 26.97 14.00
C PHE A 455 6.83 28.25 14.74
N ASN A 456 8.08 28.71 14.62
CA ASN A 456 8.62 29.84 15.38
C ASN A 456 8.45 29.67 16.91
N ASN A 457 8.52 28.43 17.42
CA ASN A 457 8.50 28.14 18.84
C ASN A 457 9.90 28.34 19.45
N THR A 458 10.23 29.61 19.70
CA THR A 458 11.55 30.00 20.21
C THR A 458 11.86 29.41 21.58
N GLU A 459 10.87 29.32 22.48
CA GLU A 459 11.08 28.78 23.84
C GLU A 459 11.47 27.30 23.81
N GLY A 460 10.70 26.49 23.07
CA GLY A 460 11.01 25.08 22.88
C GLY A 460 12.36 24.87 22.19
N PHE A 461 12.66 25.69 21.17
CA PHE A 461 13.95 25.64 20.48
C PHE A 461 15.12 25.98 21.41
N GLU A 462 15.01 27.06 22.19
CA GLU A 462 16.05 27.49 23.14
C GLU A 462 16.30 26.43 24.22
N ALA A 463 15.24 25.78 24.71
CA ALA A 463 15.35 24.67 25.65
C ALA A 463 16.11 23.49 25.04
N LEU A 464 15.84 23.15 23.78
CA LEU A 464 16.52 22.09 23.04
C LEU A 464 17.99 22.45 22.73
N ALA A 465 18.26 23.70 22.35
CA ALA A 465 19.63 24.20 22.11
C ALA A 465 20.46 24.20 23.41
N LYS A 466 19.84 24.59 24.53
CA LYS A 466 20.45 24.50 25.86
C LYS A 466 20.73 23.05 26.25
N PHE A 467 19.79 22.15 26.01
CA PHE A 467 19.98 20.71 26.23
C PHE A 467 21.14 20.15 25.41
N HIS A 468 21.24 20.49 24.12
CA HIS A 468 22.37 20.12 23.28
C HIS A 468 23.70 20.52 23.91
N LYS A 469 23.80 21.79 24.33
CA LYS A 469 25.02 22.37 24.88
C LYS A 469 25.41 21.79 26.25
N ASP A 470 24.43 21.67 27.15
CA ASP A 470 24.68 21.37 28.57
C ASP A 470 24.75 19.85 28.83
N ASP A 471 23.95 19.05 28.12
CA ASP A 471 23.71 17.63 28.42
C ASP A 471 24.14 16.67 27.29
N MET A 472 24.20 17.15 26.05
CA MET A 472 24.37 16.31 24.85
C MET A 472 25.54 16.74 23.94
N ALA A 473 26.52 17.45 24.48
CA ALA A 473 27.66 17.96 23.70
C ALA A 473 28.53 16.85 23.07
N HIS A 474 28.42 15.61 23.58
CA HIS A 474 29.06 14.41 23.01
C HIS A 474 28.30 13.84 21.81
N SER A 475 27.02 14.18 21.66
CA SER A 475 26.12 13.61 20.65
C SER A 475 26.30 14.29 19.30
N THR A 476 26.37 13.49 18.23
CA THR A 476 26.34 14.03 16.86
C THR A 476 24.90 14.18 16.38
N TRP A 477 24.40 15.41 16.35
CA TRP A 477 23.10 15.72 15.77
C TRP A 477 23.21 15.82 14.25
N GLN A 478 22.44 14.99 13.55
CA GLN A 478 22.58 14.79 12.12
C GLN A 478 21.23 14.61 11.42
N MET A 479 21.24 14.82 10.12
CA MET A 479 20.17 14.45 9.19
C MET A 479 20.73 13.60 8.06
N TRP A 480 19.84 12.95 7.33
CA TRP A 480 20.18 12.16 6.18
C TRP A 480 19.58 12.80 4.92
N ILE A 481 20.36 12.88 3.85
CA ILE A 481 19.93 13.31 2.52
C ILE A 481 20.27 12.23 1.51
N PRO A 482 19.47 12.05 0.45
CA PRO A 482 19.84 11.13 -0.62
C PRO A 482 21.09 11.63 -1.35
N ASP A 483 21.84 10.69 -1.93
CA ASP A 483 22.94 10.98 -2.82
C ASP A 483 22.78 10.19 -4.14
N ALA A 484 23.78 10.28 -5.02
CA ALA A 484 23.78 9.62 -6.31
C ALA A 484 23.61 8.08 -6.25
N SER A 485 23.88 7.44 -5.11
CA SER A 485 23.68 5.99 -4.91
C SER A 485 22.27 5.64 -4.43
N SER A 486 21.54 6.61 -3.85
CA SER A 486 20.22 6.38 -3.27
C SER A 486 19.24 5.78 -4.27
N GLU A 487 19.11 6.29 -5.49
CA GLU A 487 18.15 5.75 -6.48
C GLU A 487 18.31 4.24 -6.70
N GLN A 488 19.54 3.72 -6.62
CA GLN A 488 19.81 2.28 -6.79
C GLN A 488 19.40 1.46 -5.56
N HIS A 489 19.61 1.98 -4.35
CA HIS A 489 19.53 1.20 -3.12
C HIS A 489 18.25 1.47 -2.29
N TYR A 490 17.59 2.62 -2.48
CA TYR A 490 16.51 3.10 -1.61
C TYR A 490 15.34 2.11 -1.43
N TYR A 491 14.91 1.48 -2.53
CA TYR A 491 13.67 0.69 -2.55
C TYR A 491 13.89 -0.75 -2.07
N ALA A 492 15.02 -1.35 -2.45
CA ALA A 492 15.41 -2.69 -2.05
C ALA A 492 16.18 -2.73 -0.72
N ASN A 493 16.62 -1.56 -0.23
CA ASN A 493 17.54 -1.40 0.91
C ASN A 493 18.75 -2.34 0.80
N SER A 494 19.37 -2.36 -0.39
CA SER A 494 20.34 -3.39 -0.77
C SER A 494 21.78 -3.07 -0.38
N ASP A 495 22.09 -1.81 -0.05
CA ASP A 495 23.38 -1.37 0.47
C ASP A 495 23.20 -0.05 1.24
N ILE A 496 24.22 0.40 1.96
CA ILE A 496 24.25 1.72 2.62
C ILE A 496 24.33 2.80 1.54
N HIS A 497 23.48 3.83 1.66
CA HIS A 497 23.40 4.93 0.69
C HIS A 497 23.01 6.26 1.37
N GLY A 498 23.15 7.35 0.63
CA GLY A 498 22.89 8.70 1.10
C GLY A 498 24.02 9.28 1.96
N SER A 499 23.87 10.56 2.27
CA SER A 499 24.88 11.35 2.98
C SER A 499 24.34 11.89 4.29
N ALA A 500 25.21 11.93 5.31
CA ALA A 500 24.91 12.52 6.60
C ALA A 500 25.24 14.01 6.59
N VAL A 501 24.23 14.85 6.83
CA VAL A 501 24.40 16.26 7.18
C VAL A 501 24.68 16.30 8.68
N THR A 502 25.92 16.59 9.04
CA THR A 502 26.38 16.60 10.45
C THR A 502 26.57 18.03 10.94
N HIS A 503 26.79 18.19 12.25
CA HIS A 503 27.07 19.48 12.88
C HIS A 503 25.95 20.51 12.67
N LEU A 504 24.70 20.09 12.85
CA LEU A 504 23.55 20.98 12.83
C LEU A 504 23.65 21.96 14.00
N ASP A 505 23.81 23.25 13.68
CA ASP A 505 24.16 24.26 14.68
C ASP A 505 22.91 24.90 15.30
N MET A 506 22.59 24.44 16.51
CA MET A 506 21.49 25.00 17.31
C MET A 506 21.80 26.38 17.90
N SER A 507 23.06 26.84 17.88
CA SER A 507 23.48 28.07 18.56
C SER A 507 23.14 29.35 17.80
N ASN A 508 22.90 29.26 16.48
CA ASN A 508 22.49 30.39 15.62
C ASN A 508 20.98 30.67 15.65
N GLY A 509 20.26 30.05 16.59
CA GLY A 509 18.82 30.19 16.74
C GLY A 509 18.01 29.47 15.63
N PRO A 510 16.67 29.55 15.70
CA PRO A 510 15.77 28.84 14.78
C PRO A 510 16.04 29.13 13.30
N GLY A 511 16.23 30.42 12.96
CA GLY A 511 16.47 30.84 11.59
C GLY A 511 17.81 30.33 11.03
N GLY A 512 18.86 30.27 11.85
CA GLY A 512 20.17 29.76 11.44
C GLY A 512 20.14 28.27 11.12
N LEU A 513 19.40 27.47 11.90
CA LEU A 513 19.21 26.04 11.63
C LEU A 513 18.46 25.82 10.31
N VAL A 514 17.35 26.55 10.11
CA VAL A 514 16.56 26.45 8.86
C VAL A 514 17.41 26.86 7.65
N GLU A 515 18.15 27.96 7.74
CA GLU A 515 19.03 28.41 6.65
C GLU A 515 20.12 27.36 6.32
N GLN A 516 20.69 26.70 7.32
CA GLN A 516 21.65 25.61 7.12
C GLN A 516 21.00 24.46 6.32
N ILE A 517 19.80 24.05 6.71
CA ILE A 517 19.10 22.92 6.06
C ILE A 517 18.65 23.28 4.65
N GLU A 518 18.16 24.49 4.42
CA GLU A 518 17.79 24.98 3.09
C GLU A 518 18.99 24.95 2.13
N LYS A 519 20.20 25.27 2.62
CA LYS A 519 21.43 25.16 1.81
C LYS A 519 21.74 23.71 1.44
N GLU A 520 21.59 22.77 2.37
CA GLU A 520 21.81 21.34 2.11
C GLU A 520 20.76 20.77 1.15
N ILE A 521 19.48 21.15 1.31
CA ILE A 521 18.40 20.80 0.38
C ILE A 521 18.72 21.32 -1.03
N ALA A 522 19.14 22.58 -1.14
CA ALA A 522 19.47 23.20 -2.43
C ALA A 522 20.72 22.59 -3.09
N ALA A 523 21.70 22.14 -2.29
CA ALA A 523 22.89 21.46 -2.78
C ALA A 523 22.61 20.01 -3.24
N CYS A 524 21.62 19.35 -2.63
CA CYS A 524 21.24 17.97 -2.92
C CYS A 524 20.30 17.88 -4.14
N THR A 525 20.87 17.79 -5.34
CA THR A 525 20.11 17.59 -6.57
C THR A 525 19.54 16.16 -6.71
N ASP A 526 20.18 15.17 -6.07
CA ASP A 526 19.86 13.74 -6.21
C ASP A 526 18.44 13.39 -5.74
N PHE A 527 17.85 14.16 -4.83
CA PHE A 527 16.47 13.95 -4.39
C PHE A 527 15.47 14.07 -5.56
N MET A 528 15.66 15.05 -6.43
CA MET A 528 14.78 15.26 -7.60
C MET A 528 14.98 14.20 -8.67
N ASP A 529 16.11 13.49 -8.63
CA ASP A 529 16.42 12.40 -9.56
C ASP A 529 15.82 11.05 -9.13
N LEU A 530 15.39 10.93 -7.87
CA LEU A 530 14.68 9.75 -7.37
C LEU A 530 13.43 9.50 -8.22
N SER A 531 13.29 8.27 -8.71
CA SER A 531 12.20 7.93 -9.63
C SER A 531 10.80 8.23 -9.06
N PRO A 532 10.47 8.00 -7.77
CA PRO A 532 9.18 8.40 -7.22
C PRO A 532 8.91 9.89 -7.31
N VAL A 533 9.93 10.75 -7.15
CA VAL A 533 9.76 12.20 -7.30
C VAL A 533 9.50 12.53 -8.77
N ARG A 534 10.33 12.01 -9.67
CA ARG A 534 10.22 12.25 -11.13
C ARG A 534 8.87 11.82 -11.72
N PHE A 535 8.32 10.70 -11.24
CA PHE A 535 7.03 10.18 -11.70
C PHE A 535 5.84 10.64 -10.84
N GLY A 536 6.05 11.53 -9.86
CA GLY A 536 4.97 12.07 -9.04
C GLY A 536 4.38 11.11 -8.00
N HIS A 537 5.07 10.01 -7.69
CA HIS A 537 4.72 9.02 -6.65
C HIS A 537 5.55 9.19 -5.37
N TRP A 538 5.73 10.43 -4.90
CA TRP A 538 6.60 10.77 -3.76
C TRP A 538 6.30 9.98 -2.46
N ALA A 539 5.07 9.50 -2.27
CA ALA A 539 4.66 8.72 -1.09
C ALA A 539 5.43 7.39 -0.95
N ILE A 540 6.01 6.86 -2.03
CA ILE A 540 6.88 5.68 -2.01
C ILE A 540 8.13 5.93 -1.16
N ILE A 541 8.66 7.16 -1.15
CA ILE A 541 9.85 7.51 -0.38
C ILE A 541 9.54 7.39 1.12
N LEU A 542 8.40 7.93 1.55
CA LEU A 542 7.96 7.84 2.95
C LEU A 542 7.59 6.41 3.36
N MET A 543 7.02 5.63 2.45
CA MET A 543 6.81 4.19 2.64
C MET A 543 8.14 3.45 2.88
N ALA A 544 9.17 3.73 2.08
CA ALA A 544 10.50 3.15 2.26
C ALA A 544 11.14 3.61 3.57
N SER A 545 11.01 4.90 3.94
CA SER A 545 11.47 5.41 5.24
C SER A 545 10.90 4.62 6.41
N LEU A 546 9.57 4.42 6.45
CA LEU A 546 8.92 3.65 7.51
C LEU A 546 9.29 2.16 7.46
N HIS A 547 9.32 1.56 6.27
CA HIS A 547 9.55 0.12 6.11
C HIS A 547 10.98 -0.30 6.42
N HIS A 548 11.96 0.47 5.91
CA HIS A 548 13.40 0.17 6.02
C HIS A 548 14.08 0.93 7.16
N ARG A 549 13.34 1.71 7.94
CA ARG A 549 13.85 2.61 8.99
C ARG A 549 14.86 3.64 8.45
N LEU A 550 14.68 4.12 7.22
CA LEU A 550 15.49 5.19 6.65
C LEU A 550 14.96 6.56 7.11
N PRO A 551 15.81 7.53 7.48
CA PRO A 551 15.33 8.85 7.85
C PRO A 551 14.57 9.52 6.69
N VAL A 552 13.57 10.33 7.03
CA VAL A 552 12.77 11.07 6.05
C VAL A 552 13.61 12.21 5.44
N PRO A 553 13.71 12.32 4.10
CA PRO A 553 14.47 13.39 3.47
C PRO A 553 13.96 14.79 3.86
N PRO A 554 14.84 15.74 4.20
CA PRO A 554 14.45 17.09 4.62
C PRO A 554 13.74 17.89 3.51
N HIS A 555 13.92 17.49 2.25
CA HIS A 555 13.21 18.06 1.09
C HIS A 555 11.70 18.12 1.29
N PHE A 556 11.10 17.13 1.98
CA PHE A 556 9.66 17.10 2.24
C PHE A 556 9.14 18.28 3.07
N TRP A 557 9.97 18.95 3.88
CA TRP A 557 9.56 20.14 4.63
C TRP A 557 9.30 21.35 3.74
N THR A 558 9.91 21.39 2.55
CA THR A 558 9.78 22.50 1.60
C THR A 558 8.84 22.17 0.43
N MET A 559 8.47 20.90 0.28
CA MET A 559 7.59 20.45 -0.79
C MET A 559 6.13 20.83 -0.53
N THR A 560 5.45 21.29 -1.58
CA THR A 560 4.00 21.42 -1.56
C THR A 560 3.37 20.10 -2.00
N LEU A 561 2.89 19.29 -1.04
CA LEU A 561 2.34 17.96 -1.33
C LEU A 561 0.89 18.02 -1.82
N LEU A 562 0.10 18.99 -1.34
CA LEU A 562 -1.18 19.41 -1.92
C LEU A 562 -1.01 20.77 -2.61
N PRO A 563 -0.93 20.85 -3.95
CA PRO A 563 -0.85 22.14 -4.62
C PRO A 563 -2.08 23.00 -4.32
N LYS A 564 -1.89 24.24 -3.87
CA LYS A 564 -2.98 25.21 -3.67
C LYS A 564 -3.75 25.42 -4.98
N ILE A 565 -5.06 25.68 -4.90
CA ILE A 565 -5.98 25.80 -6.05
C ILE A 565 -5.56 26.90 -7.05
N ASP A 566 -4.75 27.87 -6.61
CA ASP A 566 -4.34 29.01 -7.41
C ASP A 566 -2.99 28.84 -8.14
N ALA A 567 -2.29 27.71 -7.98
CA ALA A 567 -1.04 27.46 -8.69
C ALA A 567 -1.31 26.62 -9.95
N VAL A 568 -1.85 27.24 -10.99
CA VAL A 568 -1.77 26.70 -12.35
C VAL A 568 -0.33 26.95 -12.83
N PRO A 569 0.48 25.91 -13.10
CA PRO A 569 1.75 26.13 -13.78
C PRO A 569 1.43 26.63 -15.19
N GLU A 570 1.95 27.80 -15.56
CA GLU A 570 1.98 28.22 -16.95
C GLU A 570 2.63 27.11 -17.76
N LYS A 571 1.83 26.43 -18.59
CA LYS A 571 2.36 25.55 -19.63
C LYS A 571 3.25 26.43 -20.50
N VAL A 572 4.55 26.19 -20.41
CA VAL A 572 5.51 26.60 -21.42
C VAL A 572 5.09 25.89 -22.71
N VAL A 573 4.37 26.62 -23.56
CA VAL A 573 4.16 26.25 -24.95
C VAL A 573 5.45 26.64 -25.67
N GLU A 574 6.36 25.69 -25.83
CA GLU A 574 7.41 25.80 -26.85
C GLU A 574 6.77 25.45 -28.21
N GLU A 575 6.78 26.44 -29.11
CA GLU A 575 6.61 26.28 -30.56
C GLU A 575 7.87 25.67 -31.21
#